data_AF-J0WWX6-F1
#
_entry.id   AF-J0WWX6-F1
#
_cell.length_a   1.000
_cell.length_b   1.000
_cell.length_c   1.000
_cell.angle_alpha   90.00
_cell.angle_beta   90.00
_cell.angle_gamma   90.00
#
_symmetry.space_group_name_H-M   'P 1'
#
loop_
_entity.id
_entity.type
_entity.pdbx_description
1 polymer ?
#
loop_
_entity_poly.entity_id
_entity_poly.type
_entity_poly.pdbx_seq_one_letter_code
_entity_poly.pdbx_strand_id
1 'polypeptide(L)'
;GIALKCLTQGLAYKGIRQARSERLVTRRQTGGNINLIKDAILDFYGKAPTTRQIWQDLKSVALTRQAREFLWKAIHGVHKTGGYFKNMKQPWAGYAMCPVCKVEESLEHILLQCTQSGHGKVWEL
;
A
#
# COMPACT_ATOMS: atom_id res chain seq x y z
N GLY A 1 2.60 -34.71 11.33
CA GLY A 1 3.69 -34.21 12.20
C GLY A 1 5.03 -34.46 11.54
N ILE A 2 6.04 -33.62 11.79
CA ILE A 2 7.41 -33.81 11.26
C ILE A 2 8.25 -34.49 12.34
N ALA A 3 8.97 -35.55 11.99
CA ALA A 3 9.90 -36.19 12.92
C ALA A 3 11.10 -35.26 13.19
N LEU A 4 11.33 -34.91 14.46
CA LEU A 4 12.36 -33.96 14.89
C LEU A 4 13.77 -34.32 14.41
N LYS A 5 14.06 -35.62 14.23
CA LYS A 5 15.34 -36.14 13.74
C LYS A 5 15.75 -35.67 12.33
N CYS A 6 14.80 -35.21 11.51
CA CYS A 6 15.04 -34.71 10.15
C CYS A 6 14.73 -33.22 10.01
N LEU A 7 14.42 -32.52 11.10
CA LEU A 7 14.02 -31.12 11.08
C LEU A 7 15.26 -30.22 10.98
N THR A 8 15.44 -29.54 9.85
CA THR A 8 16.44 -28.48 9.73
C THR A 8 15.84 -27.13 10.15
N GLN A 9 16.69 -26.18 10.55
CA GLN A 9 16.24 -24.81 10.84
C GLN A 9 15.48 -24.19 9.66
N GLY A 10 15.92 -24.45 8.42
CA GLY A 10 15.24 -23.96 7.21
C GLY A 10 13.83 -24.55 7.04
N LEU A 11 13.66 -25.84 7.32
CA LEU A 11 12.36 -26.51 7.27
C LEU A 11 11.43 -26.02 8.40
N ALA A 12 11.97 -25.88 9.62
CA ALA A 12 11.25 -25.31 10.76
C ALA A 12 10.79 -23.88 10.47
N TYR A 13 11.68 -23.04 9.92
CA TYR A 13 11.37 -21.66 9.57
C TYR A 13 10.28 -21.56 8.50
N LYS A 14 10.33 -22.41 7.46
CA LYS A 14 9.26 -22.49 6.45
C LYS A 14 7.91 -22.88 7.07
N GLY A 15 7.89 -23.90 7.93
CA GLY A 15 6.68 -24.33 8.63
C GLY A 15 6.08 -23.24 9.52
N ILE A 16 6.91 -22.53 10.30
CA ILE A 16 6.49 -21.41 11.14
C ILE A 16 5.92 -20.27 10.28
N ARG A 17 6.59 -19.92 9.17
CA ARG A 17 6.12 -18.87 8.25
C ARG A 17 4.76 -19.21 7.65
N GLN A 18 4.58 -20.45 7.20
CA GLN A 18 3.30 -20.91 6.65
C GLN A 18 2.19 -20.86 7.69
N ALA A 19 2.41 -21.45 8.87
CA ALA A 19 1.42 -21.44 9.96
C ALA A 19 1.07 -20.02 10.42
N ARG A 20 2.02 -19.08 10.37
CA ARG A 20 1.73 -17.65 10.62
C ARG A 20 0.90 -17.04 9.49
N SER A 21 1.25 -17.30 8.23
CA SER A 21 0.51 -16.74 7.09
C SER A 21 -0.94 -17.19 7.03
N GLU A 22 -1.24 -18.44 7.41
CA GLU A 22 -2.60 -18.97 7.49
C GLU A 22 -3.47 -18.23 8.53
N ARG A 23 -2.83 -17.62 9.54
CA ARG A 23 -3.50 -16.82 10.59
C ARG A 23 -3.59 -15.34 10.25
N LEU A 24 -2.88 -14.88 9.21
CA LEU A 24 -2.88 -13.47 8.84
C LEU A 24 -4.11 -13.16 8.00
N VAL A 25 -5.03 -12.40 8.59
CA VAL A 25 -6.14 -11.80 7.83
C VAL A 25 -5.59 -10.64 7.00
N THR A 26 -5.94 -10.61 5.71
CA THR A 26 -5.59 -9.47 4.86
C THR A 26 -6.28 -8.23 5.41
N ARG A 27 -5.50 -7.18 5.69
CA ARG A 27 -6.05 -5.89 6.15
C ARG A 27 -7.01 -5.36 5.09
N ARG A 28 -8.20 -4.94 5.51
CA ARG A 28 -9.25 -4.40 4.62
C ARG A 28 -8.72 -3.36 3.64
N GLN A 29 -7.93 -2.41 4.13
CA GLN A 29 -7.37 -1.33 3.30
C GLN A 29 -6.37 -1.85 2.26
N THR A 30 -5.50 -2.80 2.64
CA THR A 30 -4.58 -3.43 1.68
C THR A 30 -5.34 -4.18 0.59
N GLY A 31 -6.40 -4.91 0.94
CA GLY A 31 -7.27 -5.58 -0.04
C GLY A 31 -7.98 -4.60 -0.97
N GLY A 32 -8.53 -3.50 -0.42
CA GLY A 32 -9.16 -2.44 -1.20
C GLY A 32 -8.19 -1.79 -2.19
N ASN A 33 -7.01 -1.41 -1.73
CA ASN A 33 -5.98 -0.80 -2.58
C ASN A 33 -5.48 -1.76 -3.67
N ILE A 34 -5.37 -3.06 -3.38
CA ILE A 34 -5.05 -4.07 -4.41
C ILE A 34 -6.12 -4.12 -5.50
N ASN A 35 -7.39 -4.05 -5.13
CA ASN A 35 -8.48 -4.04 -6.10
C ASN A 35 -8.46 -2.77 -6.95
N LEU A 36 -8.27 -1.60 -6.33
CA LEU A 36 -8.10 -0.34 -7.07
C LEU A 36 -6.96 -0.40 -8.09
N ILE A 37 -5.82 -1.01 -7.73
CA ILE A 37 -4.69 -1.19 -8.65
C ILE A 37 -5.07 -2.12 -9.81
N LYS A 38 -5.81 -3.20 -9.54
CA LYS A 38 -6.26 -4.13 -10.58
C LYS A 38 -7.22 -3.46 -11.56
N ASP A 39 -8.17 -2.71 -11.04
CA ASP A 39 -9.19 -2.02 -11.82
C ASP A 39 -8.52 -0.93 -12.68
N ALA A 40 -7.63 -0.11 -12.09
CA ALA A 40 -6.90 0.91 -12.84
C ALA A 40 -6.02 0.32 -13.97
N ILE A 41 -5.34 -0.82 -13.74
CA ILE A 41 -4.53 -1.46 -14.78
C ILE A 41 -5.42 -2.16 -15.82
N LEU A 42 -6.56 -2.72 -15.42
CA LEU A 42 -7.54 -3.27 -16.35
C LEU A 42 -8.08 -2.18 -17.27
N ASP A 43 -8.44 -1.03 -16.73
CA ASP A 43 -8.97 0.10 -17.50
C ASP A 43 -7.94 0.64 -18.51
N PHE A 44 -6.66 0.69 -18.11
CA PHE A 44 -5.59 1.20 -18.96
C PHE A 44 -5.08 0.20 -20.01
N TYR A 45 -4.92 -1.07 -19.64
CA TYR A 45 -4.22 -2.09 -20.45
C TYR A 45 -5.15 -3.21 -20.95
N GLY A 46 -6.42 -3.23 -20.56
CA GLY A 46 -7.40 -4.25 -20.94
C GLY A 46 -7.21 -5.59 -20.22
N LYS A 47 -6.26 -5.70 -19.28
CA LYS A 47 -6.02 -6.93 -18.51
C LYS A 47 -5.56 -6.63 -17.08
N ALA A 48 -6.33 -7.09 -16.11
CA ALA A 48 -5.98 -6.97 -14.69
C ALA A 48 -4.79 -7.88 -14.31
N PRO A 49 -3.82 -7.38 -13.53
CA PRO A 49 -2.75 -8.21 -12.98
C PRO A 49 -3.25 -9.08 -11.83
N THR A 50 -2.50 -10.15 -11.54
CA THR A 50 -2.74 -10.91 -10.31
C THR A 50 -2.21 -10.16 -9.08
N THR A 51 -2.77 -10.43 -7.90
CA THR A 51 -2.22 -9.89 -6.64
C THR A 51 -0.74 -10.23 -6.47
N ARG A 52 -0.34 -11.44 -6.91
CA ARG A 52 1.06 -11.88 -6.87
C ARG A 52 1.95 -11.00 -7.76
N GLN A 53 1.49 -10.67 -8.96
CA GLN A 53 2.21 -9.78 -9.89
C GLN A 53 2.45 -8.42 -9.29
N ILE A 54 1.41 -7.78 -8.73
CA ILE A 54 1.54 -6.47 -8.07
C ILE A 54 2.68 -6.47 -7.04
N TRP A 55 2.74 -7.50 -6.19
CA TRP A 55 3.81 -7.61 -5.18
C TRP A 55 5.19 -7.99 -5.74
N GLN A 56 5.25 -8.68 -6.88
CA GLN A 56 6.50 -8.99 -7.58
C GLN A 56 7.06 -7.75 -8.28
N ASP A 57 6.21 -7.01 -8.98
CA ASP A 57 6.57 -5.82 -9.75
C ASP A 57 7.04 -4.68 -8.83
N LEU A 58 6.46 -4.59 -7.63
CA LEU A 58 6.95 -3.71 -6.57
C LEU A 58 8.41 -3.99 -6.16
N LYS A 59 8.97 -5.16 -6.46
CA LYS A 59 10.38 -5.50 -6.19
C LYS A 59 11.29 -5.30 -7.40
N SER A 60 10.76 -4.78 -8.51
CA SER A 60 11.52 -4.54 -9.74
C SER A 60 12.77 -3.71 -9.49
N VAL A 61 13.85 -4.06 -10.19
CA VAL A 61 15.12 -3.32 -10.18
C VAL A 61 14.99 -1.94 -10.80
N ALA A 62 13.96 -1.71 -11.62
CA ALA A 62 13.65 -0.40 -12.19
C ALA A 62 13.20 0.62 -11.13
N LEU A 63 12.76 0.15 -9.95
CA LEU A 63 12.33 1.02 -8.86
C LEU A 63 13.47 1.26 -7.86
N THR A 64 13.73 2.53 -7.58
CA THR A 64 14.60 2.91 -6.45
C THR A 64 14.06 2.32 -5.14
N ARG A 65 14.93 2.12 -4.16
CA ARG A 65 14.51 1.59 -2.85
C ARG A 65 13.42 2.48 -2.22
N GLN A 66 13.59 3.79 -2.32
CA GLN A 66 12.68 4.79 -1.79
C GLN A 66 11.31 4.72 -2.47
N ALA A 67 11.26 4.57 -3.80
CA ALA A 67 10.00 4.40 -4.53
C ALA A 67 9.28 3.11 -4.10
N ARG A 68 10.01 2.01 -3.93
CA ARG A 68 9.43 0.74 -3.45
C ARG A 68 8.85 0.86 -2.06
N GLU A 69 9.57 1.49 -1.13
CA GLU A 69 9.08 1.73 0.22
C GLU A 69 7.84 2.61 0.24
N PHE A 70 7.83 3.67 -0.57
CA PHE A 70 6.69 4.58 -0.69
C PHE A 70 5.45 3.86 -1.22
N LEU A 71 5.58 3.13 -2.33
CA LEU A 71 4.50 2.36 -2.96
C LEU A 71 4.02 1.23 -2.05
N TRP A 72 4.92 0.52 -1.37
CA TRP A 72 4.55 -0.49 -0.37
C TRP A 72 3.68 0.12 0.72
N LYS A 73 4.08 1.27 1.27
CA LYS A 73 3.30 1.99 2.29
C LYS A 73 1.96 2.48 1.76
N ALA A 74 1.91 2.90 0.48
CA ALA A 74 0.68 3.31 -0.19
C ALA A 74 -0.31 2.14 -0.32
N ILE A 75 0.14 0.99 -0.85
CA ILE A 75 -0.69 -0.22 -0.97
C ILE A 75 -1.19 -0.66 0.41
N HIS A 76 -0.34 -0.60 1.43
CA HIS A 76 -0.74 -0.96 2.79
C HIS A 76 -1.59 0.09 3.51
N GLY A 77 -1.68 1.32 3.00
CA GLY A 77 -2.44 2.39 3.63
C GLY A 77 -1.84 2.89 4.94
N VAL A 78 -0.51 2.83 5.09
CA VAL A 78 0.18 3.17 6.36
C VAL A 78 0.79 4.58 6.37
N HIS A 79 0.59 5.36 5.30
CA HIS A 79 0.91 6.77 5.33
C HIS A 79 -0.02 7.51 6.30
N LYS A 80 0.53 8.45 7.06
CA LYS A 80 -0.23 9.27 8.01
C LYS A 80 -0.90 10.40 7.24
N THR A 81 -2.09 10.14 6.72
CA THR A 81 -2.88 11.06 5.89
C THR A 81 -4.36 10.91 6.24
N GLY A 82 -5.15 11.97 6.02
CA GLY A 82 -6.61 11.91 6.05
C GLY A 82 -7.17 11.25 7.31
N GLY A 83 -7.87 10.14 7.12
CA GLY A 83 -8.50 9.32 8.16
C GLY A 83 -7.60 8.94 9.34
N TYR A 84 -6.28 8.88 9.17
CA TYR A 84 -5.35 8.67 10.30
C TYR A 84 -5.52 9.75 11.38
N PHE A 85 -5.70 11.01 10.96
CA PHE A 85 -5.78 12.16 11.86
C PHE A 85 -7.20 12.48 12.33
N LYS A 86 -8.23 11.94 11.67
CA LYS A 86 -9.65 12.33 11.85
C LYS A 86 -10.14 12.30 13.29
N ASN A 87 -9.67 11.34 14.10
CA ASN A 87 -10.13 11.15 15.48
C ASN A 87 -9.12 11.66 16.54
N MET A 88 -8.09 12.41 16.12
CA MET A 88 -7.09 12.96 17.04
C MET A 88 -7.52 14.29 17.66
N LYS A 89 -6.84 14.74 18.72
CA LYS A 89 -7.05 16.09 19.28
C LYS A 89 -6.36 17.14 18.41
N GLN A 90 -6.82 18.39 18.51
CA GLN A 90 -6.14 19.52 17.89
C GLN A 90 -4.69 19.65 18.42
N PRO A 91 -3.72 20.04 17.58
CA PRO A 91 -3.88 20.50 16.19
C PRO A 91 -3.94 19.36 15.15
N TRP A 92 -3.78 18.09 15.57
CA TRP A 92 -3.61 16.97 14.64
C TRP A 92 -4.83 16.69 13.77
N ALA A 93 -6.03 16.84 14.32
CA ALA A 93 -7.26 16.69 13.55
C ALA A 93 -7.35 17.65 12.35
N GLY A 94 -6.62 18.77 12.37
CA GLY A 94 -6.52 19.69 11.23
C GLY A 94 -5.90 19.05 9.98
N TYR A 95 -5.04 18.03 10.11
CA TYR A 95 -4.40 17.33 8.99
C TYR A 95 -5.29 16.25 8.34
N ALA A 96 -6.52 16.07 8.82
CA ALA A 96 -7.44 15.10 8.21
C ALA A 96 -8.04 15.62 6.90
N MET A 97 -8.11 16.93 6.74
CA MET A 97 -8.80 17.59 5.62
C MET A 97 -7.85 18.55 4.93
N CYS A 98 -7.90 18.59 3.60
CA CYS A 98 -7.13 19.56 2.85
C CYS A 98 -7.65 20.98 3.14
N PRO A 99 -6.78 21.94 3.50
CA PRO A 99 -7.21 23.30 3.82
C PRO A 99 -7.76 24.05 2.59
N VAL A 100 -7.40 23.64 1.38
CA VAL A 100 -7.84 24.29 0.12
C VAL A 100 -9.06 23.56 -0.44
N CYS A 101 -8.94 22.27 -0.75
CA CYS A 101 -9.99 21.52 -1.43
C CYS A 101 -11.16 21.12 -0.52
N LYS A 102 -11.01 21.23 0.80
CA LYS A 102 -12.02 20.86 1.81
C LYS A 102 -12.52 19.41 1.75
N VAL A 103 -11.74 18.51 1.15
CA VAL A 103 -11.96 17.05 1.13
C VAL A 103 -10.97 16.35 2.05
N GLU A 104 -11.20 15.06 2.33
CA GLU A 104 -10.25 14.25 3.10
C GLU A 104 -8.88 14.27 2.42
N GLU A 105 -7.83 14.57 3.19
CA GLU A 105 -6.47 14.66 2.67
C GLU A 105 -5.85 13.26 2.55
N SER A 106 -6.39 12.45 1.64
CA SER A 106 -5.88 11.11 1.32
C SER A 106 -4.63 11.18 0.46
N LEU A 107 -3.90 10.07 0.36
CA LEU A 107 -2.73 9.99 -0.52
C LEU A 107 -3.12 10.21 -2.00
N GLU A 108 -4.27 9.69 -2.43
CA GLU A 108 -4.81 9.90 -3.77
C GLU A 108 -5.09 11.39 -4.02
N HIS A 109 -5.74 12.05 -3.06
CA HIS A 109 -6.00 13.48 -3.15
C HIS A 109 -4.69 14.27 -3.30
N ILE A 110 -3.71 14.02 -2.41
CA ILE A 110 -2.41 14.72 -2.42
C ILE A 110 -1.70 14.56 -3.78
N LEU A 111 -1.64 13.35 -4.31
CA LEU A 111 -0.82 13.04 -5.50
C LEU A 111 -1.51 13.38 -6.83
N LEU A 112 -2.84 13.24 -6.90
CA LEU A 112 -3.55 13.23 -8.19
C LEU A 112 -4.58 14.35 -8.34
N GLN A 113 -5.10 14.91 -7.24
CA GLN A 113 -6.27 15.80 -7.29
C GLN A 113 -6.01 17.20 -6.68
N CYS A 114 -5.08 17.30 -5.73
CA CYS A 114 -4.87 18.50 -4.94
C CYS A 114 -4.16 19.60 -5.74
N THR A 115 -4.86 20.67 -6.07
CA THR A 115 -4.28 21.82 -6.81
C THR A 115 -3.11 22.49 -6.09
N GLN A 116 -3.05 22.38 -4.75
CA GLN A 116 -1.97 22.97 -3.95
C GLN A 116 -0.70 22.12 -3.91
N SER A 117 -0.77 20.80 -4.14
CA SER A 117 0.39 19.92 -3.98
C SER A 117 1.47 20.13 -5.04
N GLY A 118 1.19 20.92 -6.07
CA GLY A 118 2.09 21.11 -7.22
C GLY A 118 2.15 19.89 -8.14
N HIS A 119 1.24 18.91 -7.97
CA HIS A 119 1.21 17.70 -8.79
C HIS A 119 1.17 18.01 -10.28
N GLY A 120 0.41 19.01 -10.74
CA GLY A 120 0.36 19.40 -12.15
C GLY A 120 1.75 19.67 -12.74
N LYS A 121 2.60 20.40 -12.01
CA LYS A 121 3.96 20.68 -12.46
C LYS A 121 4.86 19.44 -12.43
N VAL A 122 4.67 18.54 -11.46
CA VAL A 122 5.45 17.30 -11.37
C VAL A 122 5.11 16.34 -12.51
N TRP A 123 3.84 16.25 -12.90
CA TRP A 123 3.40 15.38 -13.99
C TRP A 123 3.75 15.90 -15.39
N GLU A 124 4.08 17.19 -15.52
CA GLU A 124 4.59 17.81 -16.75
C GLU A 124 6.11 17.63 -16.96
N LEU A 125 6.87 17.20 -15.94
CA LEU A 125 8.32 16.95 -16.01
C LEU A 125 8.64 15.54 -16.53
#